data_AF-A0A7Y5G791-F1
#
_entry.id   AF-A0A7Y5G791-F1
#
_cell.length_a   1.000
_cell.length_b   1.000
_cell.length_c   1.000
_cell.angle_alpha   90.00
_cell.angle_beta   90.00
_cell.angle_gamma   90.00
#
_symmetry.space_group_name_H-M   'P 1'
#
loop_
_entity.id
_entity.type
_entity.pdbx_description
1 polymer ?
#
loop_
_entity_poly.entity_id
_entity_poly.type
_entity_poly.pdbx_seq_one_letter_code
_entity_poly.pdbx_strand_id
1 'polypeptide(L)'
;MLFSFSVQAKVWTVSQTPGANFTTLSAAHAAAASGDTILVAGTPSVAYPGFTFTKKLYVFGPGFFLSQNTGLQADTNSAKIGACSFNSGSSGTVVMGMHFIGSININTNNITLKRIRLELTSGFVNGIVIANNLNDITITQSFLTLHSGGAVLISLGTLDSNIIIKNNFIEGLPTSYRTIDGSSAFTGSISNNIIYAGHSTVGVDIDSPVFNNNIIRNGGINLNGSVTPYNNLCNGTQLAAINGNQQNVNMTSVFVSSGTSDGKWKIAEPGGPADGAGFGGVDCGMFDTSENNAYVLSGVPPMPSIYEFTANSDLSNVTVKAKSNN
;
A
#
# COMPACT_ATOMS: atom_id res chain seq x y z
N MET A 1 -25.77 -30.79 23.29
CA MET A 1 -25.66 -30.89 21.82
C MET A 1 -25.34 -29.48 21.32
N LEU A 2 -24.09 -29.22 20.95
CA LEU A 2 -23.65 -27.89 20.49
C LEU A 2 -23.83 -27.86 18.97
N PHE A 3 -24.87 -27.17 18.48
CA PHE A 3 -25.05 -26.98 17.04
C PHE A 3 -24.06 -25.91 16.57
N SER A 4 -23.04 -26.32 15.80
CA SER A 4 -22.19 -25.38 15.08
C SER A 4 -22.95 -24.92 13.83
N PHE A 5 -23.37 -23.66 13.81
CA PHE A 5 -23.85 -23.03 12.58
C PHE A 5 -22.63 -22.57 11.77
N SER A 6 -22.50 -23.09 10.56
CA SER A 6 -21.62 -22.51 9.55
C SER A 6 -22.14 -21.11 9.21
N VAL A 7 -21.64 -20.08 9.87
CA VAL A 7 -21.89 -18.69 9.45
C VAL A 7 -21.06 -18.46 8.19
N GLN A 8 -21.74 -18.41 7.04
CA GLN A 8 -21.12 -18.01 5.80
C GLN A 8 -20.82 -16.51 5.86
N ALA A 9 -19.57 -16.11 5.62
CA ALA A 9 -19.19 -14.70 5.52
C ALA A 9 -20.06 -14.02 4.44
N LYS A 10 -20.72 -12.93 4.82
CA LYS A 10 -21.58 -12.17 3.92
C LYS A 10 -20.78 -11.15 3.14
N VAL A 11 -21.22 -10.86 1.93
CA VAL A 11 -20.71 -9.75 1.11
C VAL A 11 -21.67 -8.58 1.21
N TRP A 12 -21.13 -7.43 1.57
CA TRP A 12 -21.82 -6.14 1.59
C TRP A 12 -21.25 -5.24 0.51
N THR A 13 -22.12 -4.47 -0.14
CA THR A 13 -21.72 -3.48 -1.15
C THR A 13 -21.92 -2.07 -0.61
N VAL A 14 -20.97 -1.20 -0.90
CA VAL A 14 -21.00 0.22 -0.56
C VAL A 14 -20.86 1.06 -1.83
N SER A 15 -21.83 1.91 -2.11
CA SER A 15 -21.76 2.90 -3.19
C SER A 15 -22.54 4.15 -2.84
N GLN A 16 -22.04 5.33 -3.23
CA GLN A 16 -22.80 6.57 -3.20
C GLN A 16 -23.83 6.67 -4.34
N THR A 17 -23.80 5.73 -5.29
CA THR A 17 -24.81 5.57 -6.34
C THR A 17 -25.85 4.51 -5.95
N PRO A 18 -27.08 4.56 -6.51
CA PRO A 18 -28.10 3.54 -6.26
C PRO A 18 -27.62 2.11 -6.58
N GLY A 19 -28.15 1.12 -5.85
CA GLY A 19 -27.93 -0.31 -6.11
C GLY A 19 -27.04 -1.04 -5.10
N ALA A 20 -26.33 -0.33 -4.22
CA ALA A 20 -25.56 -0.91 -3.13
C ALA A 20 -26.39 -1.17 -1.86
N ASN A 21 -25.88 -2.01 -0.96
CA ASN A 21 -26.51 -2.25 0.34
C ASN A 21 -26.42 -1.03 1.27
N PHE A 22 -25.33 -0.27 1.18
CA PHE A 22 -25.10 0.92 1.98
C PHE A 22 -24.46 2.04 1.16
N THR A 23 -24.62 3.27 1.64
CA THR A 23 -23.99 4.46 1.04
C THR A 23 -22.70 4.89 1.75
N THR A 24 -22.42 4.33 2.92
CA THR A 24 -21.22 4.62 3.70
C THR A 24 -20.59 3.35 4.25
N LEU A 25 -19.28 3.39 4.43
CA LEU A 25 -18.53 2.32 5.08
C LEU A 25 -18.87 2.15 6.56
N SER A 26 -19.22 3.24 7.26
CA SER A 26 -19.67 3.17 8.65
C SER A 26 -20.97 2.38 8.80
N ALA A 27 -21.95 2.60 7.92
CA ALA A 27 -23.20 1.83 7.93
C ALA A 27 -22.98 0.35 7.58
N ALA A 28 -22.15 0.07 6.58
CA ALA A 28 -21.78 -1.30 6.22
C ALA A 28 -21.03 -2.01 7.35
N HIS A 29 -20.08 -1.30 7.97
CA HIS A 29 -19.37 -1.78 9.15
C HIS A 29 -20.37 -2.11 10.25
N ALA A 30 -21.30 -1.23 10.61
CA ALA A 30 -22.28 -1.47 11.67
C ALA A 30 -23.09 -2.76 11.43
N ALA A 31 -23.53 -3.00 10.19
CA ALA A 31 -24.31 -4.17 9.81
C ALA A 31 -23.51 -5.47 9.66
N ALA A 32 -22.22 -5.38 9.33
CA ALA A 32 -21.37 -6.54 9.05
C ALA A 32 -21.06 -7.37 10.31
N ALA A 33 -20.98 -8.68 10.16
CA ALA A 33 -20.39 -9.56 11.16
C ALA A 33 -18.86 -9.62 11.02
N SER A 34 -18.18 -10.09 12.06
CA SER A 34 -16.75 -10.39 11.98
C SER A 34 -16.49 -11.48 10.92
N GLY A 35 -15.57 -11.22 10.00
CA GLY A 35 -15.25 -12.10 8.86
C GLY A 35 -15.99 -11.75 7.57
N ASP A 36 -16.95 -10.82 7.59
CA ASP A 36 -17.65 -10.38 6.37
C ASP A 36 -16.72 -9.61 5.41
N THR A 37 -17.14 -9.57 4.16
CA THR A 37 -16.51 -8.79 3.09
C THR A 37 -17.31 -7.53 2.78
N ILE A 38 -16.64 -6.41 2.58
CA ILE A 38 -17.21 -5.15 2.10
C ILE A 38 -16.56 -4.78 0.76
N LEU A 39 -17.35 -4.76 -0.31
CA LEU A 39 -16.97 -4.27 -1.63
C LEU A 39 -17.36 -2.79 -1.74
N VAL A 40 -16.39 -1.93 -2.04
CA VAL A 40 -16.58 -0.48 -2.09
C VAL A 40 -16.45 -0.01 -3.52
N ALA A 41 -17.49 0.62 -4.05
CA ALA A 41 -17.48 1.23 -5.37
C ALA A 41 -16.63 2.51 -5.38
N GLY A 42 -16.09 2.84 -6.55
CA GLY A 42 -15.41 4.10 -6.79
C GLY A 42 -16.31 5.31 -6.52
N THR A 43 -15.70 6.45 -6.20
CA THR A 43 -16.43 7.73 -6.08
C THR A 43 -15.84 8.78 -7.02
N PRO A 44 -16.67 9.42 -7.87
CA PRO A 44 -16.19 10.43 -8.81
C PRO A 44 -15.89 11.79 -8.13
N SER A 45 -16.60 12.13 -7.05
CA SER A 45 -16.58 13.51 -6.49
C SER A 45 -16.29 13.58 -5.00
N VAL A 46 -16.98 12.79 -4.17
CA VAL A 46 -16.90 12.92 -2.70
C VAL A 46 -16.36 11.65 -2.08
N ALA A 47 -15.25 11.75 -1.35
CA ALA A 47 -14.68 10.63 -0.61
C ALA A 47 -15.70 10.09 0.42
N TYR A 48 -15.67 8.78 0.66
CA TYR A 48 -16.38 8.22 1.80
C TYR A 48 -15.86 8.85 3.10
N PRO A 49 -16.74 9.18 4.05
CA PRO A 49 -16.32 9.62 5.36
C PRO A 49 -15.36 8.60 6.00
N GLY A 50 -14.35 9.12 6.69
CA GLY A 50 -13.48 8.32 7.54
C GLY A 50 -14.25 7.63 8.67
N PHE A 51 -13.75 6.50 9.17
CA PHE A 51 -14.39 5.78 10.27
C PHE A 51 -13.41 4.85 11.01
N THR A 52 -13.90 4.23 12.09
CA THR A 52 -13.14 3.28 12.90
C THR A 52 -13.57 1.85 12.62
N PHE A 53 -12.61 1.01 12.23
CA PHE A 53 -12.76 -0.44 12.21
C PHE A 53 -12.71 -1.00 13.63
N THR A 54 -13.77 -1.68 14.04
CA THR A 54 -13.86 -2.43 15.31
C THR A 54 -14.26 -3.90 15.12
N LYS A 55 -14.24 -4.40 13.88
CA LYS A 55 -14.57 -5.79 13.51
C LYS A 55 -13.57 -6.28 12.48
N LYS A 56 -13.18 -7.55 12.54
CA LYS A 56 -12.37 -8.20 11.50
C LYS A 56 -13.17 -8.19 10.21
N LEU A 57 -12.67 -7.54 9.17
CA LEU A 57 -13.35 -7.45 7.88
C LEU A 57 -12.38 -7.64 6.71
N TYR A 58 -12.92 -7.96 5.55
CA TYR A 58 -12.21 -7.91 4.28
C TYR A 58 -12.79 -6.75 3.47
N VAL A 59 -12.00 -5.71 3.18
CA VAL A 59 -12.47 -4.52 2.47
C VAL A 59 -11.76 -4.39 1.13
N PHE A 60 -12.53 -4.34 0.05
CA PHE A 60 -12.01 -4.30 -1.30
C PHE A 60 -12.60 -3.12 -2.08
N GLY A 61 -11.73 -2.20 -2.49
CA GLY A 61 -12.04 -1.17 -3.48
C GLY A 61 -11.67 -1.61 -4.90
N PRO A 62 -11.96 -0.79 -5.92
CA PRO A 62 -11.75 -1.16 -7.32
C PRO A 62 -10.28 -1.06 -7.76
N GLY A 63 -9.42 -0.43 -6.95
CA GLY A 63 -8.08 0.01 -7.32
C GLY A 63 -7.97 1.53 -7.45
N PHE A 64 -6.84 1.99 -7.98
CA PHE A 64 -6.48 3.39 -8.18
C PHE A 64 -5.74 3.57 -9.52
N PHE A 65 -5.57 4.79 -10.02
CA PHE A 65 -5.00 5.04 -11.38
C PHE A 65 -5.71 4.29 -12.53
N LEU A 66 -6.97 3.89 -12.35
CA LEU A 66 -7.72 3.05 -13.29
C LEU A 66 -8.00 3.74 -14.64
N SER A 67 -7.99 5.08 -14.66
CA SER A 67 -8.09 5.86 -15.91
C SER A 67 -6.79 5.89 -16.70
N GLN A 68 -5.66 5.54 -16.08
CA GLN A 68 -4.35 5.48 -16.71
C GLN A 68 -4.01 4.05 -17.15
N ASN A 69 -4.26 3.08 -16.28
CA ASN A 69 -4.10 1.66 -16.58
C ASN A 69 -5.44 1.10 -17.10
N THR A 70 -5.71 1.28 -18.40
CA THR A 70 -7.00 0.95 -19.03
C THR A 70 -7.28 -0.57 -19.09
N GLY A 71 -8.55 -0.96 -19.22
CA GLY A 71 -8.96 -2.37 -19.33
C GLY A 71 -8.88 -3.16 -18.02
N LEU A 72 -8.85 -2.46 -16.89
CA LEU A 72 -8.84 -3.07 -15.55
C LEU A 72 -10.23 -3.05 -14.88
N GLN A 73 -10.97 -1.96 -15.04
CA GLN A 73 -12.31 -1.74 -14.49
C GLN A 73 -13.13 -0.93 -15.51
N ALA A 74 -14.42 -1.22 -15.60
CA ALA A 74 -15.35 -0.45 -16.43
C ALA A 74 -15.61 0.94 -15.81
N ASP A 75 -15.73 1.00 -14.48
CA ASP A 75 -15.70 2.25 -13.73
C ASP A 75 -14.25 2.56 -13.31
N THR A 76 -13.71 3.67 -13.82
CA THR A 76 -12.33 4.07 -13.55
C THR A 76 -12.18 4.91 -12.27
N ASN A 77 -13.23 5.07 -11.46
CA ASN A 77 -13.16 5.80 -10.20
C ASN A 77 -12.53 4.93 -9.10
N SER A 78 -11.59 5.51 -8.35
CA SER A 78 -11.05 4.89 -7.12
C SER A 78 -12.02 5.06 -5.95
N ALA A 79 -12.06 4.10 -5.02
CA ALA A 79 -12.79 4.23 -3.77
C ALA A 79 -11.99 5.11 -2.77
N LYS A 80 -12.25 6.43 -2.80
CA LYS A 80 -11.58 7.42 -1.94
C LYS A 80 -12.18 7.42 -0.53
N ILE A 81 -11.35 7.41 0.50
CA ILE A 81 -11.80 7.43 1.91
C ILE A 81 -10.95 8.41 2.75
N GLY A 82 -11.61 9.08 3.69
CA GLY A 82 -10.94 9.93 4.69
C GLY A 82 -10.15 9.15 5.74
N ALA A 83 -9.80 9.83 6.83
CA ALA A 83 -8.99 9.26 7.90
C ALA A 83 -9.67 8.06 8.57
N CYS A 84 -8.91 6.99 8.81
CA CYS A 84 -9.42 5.75 9.38
C CYS A 84 -8.59 5.30 10.58
N SER A 85 -9.21 4.48 11.43
CA SER A 85 -8.50 3.81 12.53
C SER A 85 -8.89 2.34 12.63
N PHE A 86 -7.92 1.47 12.92
CA PHE A 86 -8.10 0.05 13.21
C PHE A 86 -7.95 -0.15 14.71
N ASN A 87 -9.07 -0.30 15.42
CA ASN A 87 -9.10 -0.43 16.86
C ASN A 87 -9.37 -1.88 17.28
N SER A 88 -9.38 -2.12 18.60
CA SER A 88 -9.74 -3.42 19.17
C SER A 88 -11.00 -4.00 18.51
N GLY A 89 -10.95 -5.31 18.24
CA GLY A 89 -11.95 -6.05 17.47
C GLY A 89 -11.71 -6.10 15.96
N SER A 90 -10.85 -5.23 15.40
CA SER A 90 -10.49 -5.25 13.96
C SER A 90 -9.28 -6.10 13.60
N SER A 91 -8.66 -6.79 14.57
CA SER A 91 -7.53 -7.69 14.31
C SER A 91 -7.88 -8.75 13.26
N GLY A 92 -6.99 -8.95 12.29
CA GLY A 92 -7.19 -9.80 11.12
C GLY A 92 -7.86 -9.10 9.93
N THR A 93 -8.06 -7.78 9.98
CA THR A 93 -8.65 -7.02 8.87
C THR A 93 -7.69 -6.89 7.71
N VAL A 94 -8.22 -7.04 6.50
CA VAL A 94 -7.50 -6.88 5.24
C VAL A 94 -8.16 -5.79 4.42
N VAL A 95 -7.40 -4.81 3.96
CA VAL A 95 -7.87 -3.76 3.06
C VAL A 95 -7.07 -3.78 1.77
N MET A 96 -7.75 -3.82 0.62
CA MET A 96 -7.14 -3.71 -0.71
C MET A 96 -7.90 -2.82 -1.68
N GLY A 97 -7.20 -2.27 -2.67
CA GLY A 97 -7.79 -1.49 -3.77
C GLY A 97 -8.44 -0.16 -3.33
N MET A 98 -8.16 0.29 -2.12
CA MET A 98 -8.71 1.53 -1.54
C MET A 98 -7.73 2.70 -1.75
N HIS A 99 -8.29 3.91 -1.85
CA HIS A 99 -7.52 5.15 -1.94
C HIS A 99 -7.78 6.01 -0.70
N PHE A 100 -6.81 6.03 0.22
CA PHE A 100 -6.84 6.86 1.41
C PHE A 100 -6.36 8.28 1.10
N ILE A 101 -7.18 9.26 1.47
CA ILE A 101 -6.87 10.70 1.41
C ILE A 101 -6.80 11.32 2.81
N GLY A 102 -6.73 10.48 3.84
CA GLY A 102 -6.56 10.84 5.24
C GLY A 102 -5.69 9.81 5.96
N SER A 103 -5.31 10.11 7.19
CA SER A 103 -4.40 9.26 7.96
C SER A 103 -4.97 7.87 8.25
N ILE A 104 -4.08 6.89 8.39
CA ILE A 104 -4.41 5.52 8.75
C ILE A 104 -3.77 5.23 10.11
N ASN A 105 -4.59 5.04 11.14
CA ASN A 105 -4.10 4.72 12.49
C ASN A 105 -4.34 3.24 12.78
N ILE A 106 -3.30 2.51 13.15
CA ILE A 106 -3.36 1.08 13.48
C ILE A 106 -3.11 0.96 14.98
N ASN A 107 -4.15 0.55 15.71
CA ASN A 107 -4.17 0.43 17.17
C ASN A 107 -4.45 -1.02 17.61
N THR A 108 -4.26 -1.99 16.72
CA THR A 108 -4.45 -3.42 16.98
C THR A 108 -3.58 -4.27 16.05
N ASN A 109 -3.41 -5.54 16.41
CA ASN A 109 -2.52 -6.49 15.73
C ASN A 109 -3.14 -7.06 14.45
N ASN A 110 -2.32 -7.70 13.63
CA ASN A 110 -2.75 -8.49 12.47
C ASN A 110 -3.57 -7.68 11.47
N ILE A 111 -3.07 -6.52 11.05
CA ILE A 111 -3.71 -5.68 10.05
C ILE A 111 -2.92 -5.77 8.74
N THR A 112 -3.63 -6.01 7.64
CA THR A 112 -3.03 -6.02 6.29
C THR A 112 -3.56 -4.87 5.46
N LEU A 113 -2.68 -3.96 5.08
CA LEU A 113 -2.90 -2.94 4.06
C LEU A 113 -2.15 -3.40 2.80
N LYS A 114 -2.88 -3.85 1.79
CA LYS A 114 -2.29 -4.44 0.59
C LYS A 114 -2.89 -3.80 -0.65
N ARG A 115 -2.09 -3.38 -1.62
CA ARG A 115 -2.62 -2.73 -2.84
C ARG A 115 -3.48 -1.50 -2.50
N ILE A 116 -3.03 -0.67 -1.56
CA ILE A 116 -3.69 0.60 -1.26
C ILE A 116 -2.95 1.75 -1.92
N ARG A 117 -3.65 2.86 -2.14
CA ARG A 117 -3.03 4.16 -2.38
C ARG A 117 -3.24 5.03 -1.16
N LEU A 118 -2.19 5.69 -0.68
CA LEU A 118 -2.27 6.76 0.31
C LEU A 118 -1.73 8.04 -0.33
N GLU A 119 -2.55 9.07 -0.35
CA GLU A 119 -2.19 10.38 -0.89
C GLU A 119 -2.60 11.47 0.10
N LEU A 120 -1.62 11.99 0.84
CA LEU A 120 -1.84 13.12 1.74
C LEU A 120 -1.25 14.38 1.13
N THR A 121 -2.09 15.30 0.66
CA THR A 121 -1.64 16.54 -0.01
C THR A 121 -1.52 17.76 0.90
N SER A 122 -2.00 17.67 2.14
CA SER A 122 -2.04 18.81 3.06
C SER A 122 -2.33 18.37 4.49
N GLY A 123 -1.88 19.17 5.45
CA GLY A 123 -2.13 18.98 6.87
C GLY A 123 -0.99 18.18 7.50
N PHE A 124 -0.36 18.76 8.51
CA PHE A 124 0.73 18.21 9.33
C PHE A 124 0.29 16.93 10.08
N VAL A 125 -0.07 15.90 9.33
CA VAL A 125 -0.68 14.67 9.79
C VAL A 125 0.11 13.53 9.20
N ASN A 126 0.45 12.57 10.06
CA ASN A 126 1.16 11.38 9.64
C ASN A 126 0.30 10.53 8.68
N GLY A 127 0.97 9.79 7.80
CA GLY A 127 0.34 8.91 6.81
C GLY A 127 -0.25 7.67 7.45
N ILE A 128 0.62 6.72 7.80
CA ILE A 128 0.30 5.49 8.50
C ILE A 128 0.98 5.55 9.86
N VAL A 129 0.20 5.40 10.92
CA VAL A 129 0.69 5.38 12.31
C VAL A 129 0.38 4.03 12.90
N ILE A 130 1.41 3.29 13.29
CA ILE A 130 1.32 2.05 14.05
C ILE A 130 1.58 2.40 15.51
N ALA A 131 0.61 2.12 16.39
CA ALA A 131 0.77 2.34 17.82
C ALA A 131 1.79 1.37 18.42
N ASN A 132 2.18 1.59 19.68
CA ASN A 132 3.19 0.78 20.36
C ASN A 132 2.71 -0.65 20.71
N ASN A 133 3.66 -1.57 20.78
CA ASN A 133 3.47 -2.98 21.14
C ASN A 133 2.49 -3.71 20.22
N LEU A 134 2.53 -3.40 18.92
CA LEU A 134 1.72 -4.08 17.93
C LEU A 134 2.50 -5.14 17.17
N ASN A 135 1.78 -6.17 16.72
CA ASN A 135 2.37 -7.26 15.96
C ASN A 135 1.58 -7.62 14.71
N ASP A 136 2.30 -8.23 13.76
CA ASP A 136 1.75 -8.79 12.51
C ASP A 136 1.11 -7.72 11.60
N ILE A 137 1.76 -6.57 11.44
CA ILE A 137 1.26 -5.51 10.54
C ILE A 137 1.95 -5.64 9.18
N THR A 138 1.16 -5.73 8.12
CA THR A 138 1.66 -5.83 6.74
C THR A 138 1.20 -4.65 5.91
N ILE A 139 2.16 -3.96 5.29
CA ILE A 139 1.96 -2.90 4.32
C ILE A 139 2.66 -3.33 3.02
N THR A 140 1.90 -3.71 2.01
CA THR A 140 2.49 -4.29 0.79
C THR A 140 1.82 -3.91 -0.52
N GLN A 141 2.56 -3.97 -1.62
CA GLN A 141 2.05 -3.70 -2.97
C GLN A 141 1.35 -2.33 -3.09
N SER A 142 1.74 -1.36 -2.26
CA SER A 142 1.01 -0.10 -2.06
C SER A 142 1.75 1.11 -2.62
N PHE A 143 0.99 2.14 -2.94
CA PHE A 143 1.50 3.42 -3.46
C PHE A 143 1.27 4.52 -2.44
N LEU A 144 2.32 4.88 -1.72
CA LEU A 144 2.25 5.72 -0.53
C LEU A 144 2.97 7.04 -0.77
N THR A 145 2.23 8.14 -0.74
CA THR A 145 2.75 9.49 -0.97
C THR A 145 2.31 10.45 0.13
N LEU A 146 3.28 11.15 0.71
CA LEU A 146 3.06 12.24 1.65
C LEU A 146 3.58 13.53 1.05
N HIS A 147 2.65 14.42 0.72
CA HIS A 147 2.89 15.79 0.28
C HIS A 147 2.57 16.84 1.35
N SER A 148 2.60 16.47 2.63
CA SER A 148 2.55 17.42 3.74
C SER A 148 3.93 17.63 4.37
N GLY A 149 4.27 18.90 4.63
CA GLY A 149 5.42 19.26 5.45
C GLY A 149 5.25 18.83 6.91
N GLY A 150 6.37 18.59 7.60
CA GLY A 150 6.41 18.36 9.05
C GLY A 150 5.70 17.10 9.56
N ALA A 151 5.38 16.14 8.69
CA ALA A 151 4.74 14.88 9.04
C ALA A 151 5.61 13.67 8.67
N VAL A 152 5.23 12.50 9.20
CA VAL A 152 5.84 11.20 8.91
C VAL A 152 4.92 10.35 8.04
N LEU A 153 5.42 9.77 6.94
CA LEU A 153 4.57 8.92 6.07
C LEU A 153 4.28 7.56 6.71
N ILE A 154 5.27 6.85 7.24
CA ILE A 154 5.08 5.63 8.03
C ILE A 154 5.76 5.80 9.38
N SER A 155 4.97 5.86 10.45
CA SER A 155 5.44 5.94 11.84
C SER A 155 5.17 4.62 12.54
N LEU A 156 6.24 4.01 13.06
CA LEU A 156 6.23 2.76 13.82
C LEU A 156 6.33 3.08 15.31
N GLY A 157 5.66 2.27 16.13
CA GLY A 157 5.69 2.37 17.57
C GLY A 157 6.92 1.71 18.19
N THR A 158 6.98 1.74 19.52
CA THR A 158 7.99 1.01 20.29
C THR A 158 7.59 -0.45 20.48
N LEU A 159 8.59 -1.36 20.43
CA LEU A 159 8.39 -2.80 20.67
C LEU A 159 7.42 -3.47 19.70
N ASP A 160 7.24 -2.89 18.52
CA ASP A 160 6.47 -3.50 17.45
C ASP A 160 7.20 -4.72 16.89
N SER A 161 6.47 -5.74 16.48
CA SER A 161 7.06 -7.00 15.99
C SER A 161 6.38 -7.57 14.77
N ASN A 162 7.14 -8.29 13.95
CA ASN A 162 6.67 -8.83 12.68
C ASN A 162 5.99 -7.77 11.79
N ILE A 163 6.64 -6.60 11.65
CA ILE A 163 6.18 -5.53 10.75
C ILE A 163 6.76 -5.74 9.36
N ILE A 164 5.92 -5.86 8.34
CA ILE A 164 6.33 -6.12 6.96
C ILE A 164 5.97 -4.91 6.10
N ILE A 165 6.99 -4.22 5.58
CA ILE A 165 6.84 -3.14 4.60
C ILE A 165 7.53 -3.59 3.31
N LYS A 166 6.76 -4.15 2.38
CA LYS A 166 7.32 -4.82 1.20
C LYS A 166 6.64 -4.48 -0.12
N ASN A 167 7.41 -4.35 -1.20
CA ASN A 167 6.88 -4.14 -2.56
C ASN A 167 6.05 -2.86 -2.68
N ASN A 168 6.46 -1.78 -2.02
CA ASN A 168 5.75 -0.51 -2.06
C ASN A 168 6.53 0.55 -2.83
N PHE A 169 5.79 1.50 -3.39
CA PHE A 169 6.31 2.83 -3.70
C PHE A 169 6.06 3.73 -2.48
N ILE A 170 7.11 4.37 -1.97
CA ILE A 170 7.06 5.18 -0.75
C ILE A 170 7.75 6.52 -1.02
N GLU A 171 6.99 7.61 -1.01
CA GLU A 171 7.50 8.96 -1.28
C GLU A 171 7.05 9.95 -0.19
N GLY A 172 8.03 10.48 0.55
CA GLY A 172 7.84 11.65 1.41
C GLY A 172 8.41 12.90 0.75
N LEU A 173 7.86 14.09 1.06
CA LEU A 173 8.41 15.34 0.54
C LEU A 173 9.76 15.70 1.16
N PRO A 174 10.56 16.53 0.47
CA PRO A 174 11.75 17.16 1.02
C PRO A 174 11.55 17.94 2.32
N THR A 175 10.33 18.44 2.54
CA THR A 175 9.93 19.18 3.74
C THR A 175 9.18 18.33 4.77
N SER A 176 8.92 17.05 4.47
CA SER A 176 8.41 16.09 5.45
C SER A 176 9.50 15.77 6.48
N TYR A 177 9.13 15.42 7.71
CA TYR A 177 10.11 15.14 8.77
C TYR A 177 10.87 13.85 8.47
N ARG A 178 10.14 12.73 8.35
CA ARG A 178 10.67 11.41 7.96
C ARG A 178 9.70 10.74 7.00
N THR A 179 10.20 9.96 6.07
CA THR A 179 9.38 9.10 5.20
C THR A 179 9.02 7.80 5.92
N ILE A 180 10.00 7.19 6.59
CA ILE A 180 9.78 6.05 7.49
C ILE A 180 10.47 6.37 8.81
N ASP A 181 9.71 6.32 9.91
CA ASP A 181 10.20 6.50 11.26
C ASP A 181 9.88 5.24 12.08
N GLY A 182 10.90 4.44 12.31
CA GLY A 182 10.94 3.34 13.26
C GLY A 182 12.20 3.45 14.11
N SER A 183 12.53 4.67 14.57
CA SER A 183 13.71 4.91 15.40
C SER A 183 13.62 4.21 16.76
N SER A 184 12.43 3.79 17.17
CA SER A 184 12.23 2.84 18.26
C SER A 184 12.37 1.41 17.73
N ALA A 185 13.24 0.61 18.38
CA ALA A 185 13.47 -0.79 18.03
C ALA A 185 12.16 -1.55 17.76
N PHE A 186 12.07 -2.12 16.55
CA PHE A 186 11.01 -3.02 16.13
C PHE A 186 11.61 -4.22 15.40
N THR A 187 10.85 -5.31 15.27
CA THR A 187 11.27 -6.47 14.46
C THR A 187 10.41 -6.59 13.21
N GLY A 188 11.02 -6.99 12.10
CA GLY A 188 10.32 -7.05 10.82
C GLY A 188 11.22 -6.96 9.61
N SER A 189 10.64 -6.59 8.48
CA SER A 189 11.36 -6.40 7.23
C SER A 189 10.87 -5.17 6.46
N ILE A 190 11.82 -4.45 5.88
CA ILE A 190 11.59 -3.41 4.89
C ILE A 190 12.34 -3.83 3.63
N SER A 191 11.61 -4.38 2.65
CA SER A 191 12.23 -5.02 1.49
C SER A 191 11.55 -4.74 0.17
N ASN A 192 12.33 -4.77 -0.92
CA ASN A 192 11.82 -4.60 -2.28
C ASN A 192 10.95 -3.33 -2.43
N ASN A 193 11.26 -2.25 -1.72
CA ASN A 193 10.53 -0.99 -1.88
C ASN A 193 11.29 -0.05 -2.83
N ILE A 194 10.56 0.88 -3.44
CA ILE A 194 11.14 2.09 -4.02
C ILE A 194 10.89 3.22 -3.03
N ILE A 195 11.96 3.77 -2.48
CA ILE A 195 11.91 4.77 -1.40
C ILE A 195 12.46 6.09 -1.93
N TYR A 196 11.60 7.09 -1.96
CA TYR A 196 11.97 8.49 -2.06
C TYR A 196 11.86 9.10 -0.66
N ALA A 197 12.99 9.08 0.05
CA ALA A 197 13.11 9.67 1.38
C ALA A 197 13.31 11.19 1.22
N GLY A 198 12.23 11.96 1.10
CA GLY A 198 12.35 13.37 0.73
C GLY A 198 13.31 14.17 1.59
N HIS A 199 13.30 13.97 2.91
CA HIS A 199 14.17 14.70 3.83
C HIS A 199 15.66 14.36 3.60
N SER A 200 16.46 15.39 3.33
CA SER A 200 17.87 15.25 2.93
C SER A 200 18.77 14.69 4.02
N THR A 201 18.47 14.98 5.30
CA THR A 201 19.30 14.53 6.44
C THR A 201 18.90 13.15 6.97
N VAL A 202 17.63 12.94 7.33
CA VAL A 202 17.12 11.65 7.82
C VAL A 202 15.71 11.41 7.27
N GLY A 203 15.62 10.82 6.08
CA GLY A 203 14.33 10.46 5.47
C GLY A 203 13.86 9.06 5.85
N VAL A 204 14.78 8.13 6.15
CA VAL A 204 14.46 6.84 6.79
C VAL A 204 15.25 6.76 8.09
N ASP A 205 14.57 6.50 9.20
CA ASP A 205 15.19 6.28 10.51
C ASP A 205 14.64 4.98 11.09
N ILE A 206 15.46 3.94 11.19
CA ILE A 206 14.99 2.60 11.59
C ILE A 206 15.96 1.91 12.53
N ASP A 207 15.43 1.11 13.45
CA ASP A 207 16.17 0.25 14.36
C ASP A 207 15.62 -1.19 14.31
N SER A 208 16.50 -2.14 14.04
CA SER A 208 16.31 -3.60 14.09
C SER A 208 15.53 -4.36 13.00
N PRO A 209 15.11 -3.79 11.84
CA PRO A 209 14.54 -4.61 10.75
C PRO A 209 15.60 -5.28 9.86
N VAL A 210 15.17 -6.32 9.14
CA VAL A 210 15.82 -6.71 7.88
C VAL A 210 15.59 -5.61 6.85
N PHE A 211 16.67 -5.10 6.24
CA PHE A 211 16.61 -4.01 5.27
C PHE A 211 17.33 -4.39 3.96
N ASN A 212 16.60 -4.85 2.95
CA ASN A 212 17.21 -5.40 1.74
C ASN A 212 16.43 -5.18 0.44
N ASN A 213 17.12 -5.26 -0.70
CA ASN A 213 16.54 -5.20 -2.04
C ASN A 213 15.74 -3.90 -2.32
N ASN A 214 15.96 -2.82 -1.56
CA ASN A 214 15.28 -1.56 -1.77
C ASN A 214 16.03 -0.70 -2.80
N ILE A 215 15.29 0.12 -3.54
CA ILE A 215 15.82 1.21 -4.37
C ILE A 215 15.60 2.53 -3.63
N ILE A 216 16.68 3.15 -3.18
CA ILE A 216 16.71 4.43 -2.46
C ILE A 216 17.03 5.53 -3.45
N ARG A 217 15.99 6.18 -3.96
CA ARG A 217 16.09 7.15 -5.05
C ARG A 217 16.69 8.48 -4.60
N ASN A 218 16.48 8.86 -3.34
CA ASN A 218 17.00 10.07 -2.72
C ASN A 218 16.79 10.00 -1.19
N GLY A 219 17.42 10.92 -0.45
CA GLY A 219 17.23 11.11 0.98
C GLY A 219 18.35 10.61 1.85
N GLY A 220 18.30 10.97 3.13
CA GLY A 220 19.16 10.41 4.16
C GLY A 220 18.59 9.12 4.75
N ILE A 221 19.48 8.19 5.13
CA ILE A 221 19.11 6.97 5.86
C ILE A 221 19.92 6.94 7.15
N ASN A 222 19.22 6.76 8.27
CA ASN A 222 19.80 6.43 9.54
C ASN A 222 19.42 5.00 9.92
N LEU A 223 20.43 4.16 10.06
CA LEU A 223 20.28 2.78 10.52
C LEU A 223 20.85 2.69 11.93
N ASN A 224 19.99 2.52 12.93
CA ASN A 224 20.40 2.36 14.32
C ASN A 224 20.41 0.88 14.71
N GLY A 225 20.96 0.59 15.89
CA GLY A 225 21.04 -0.77 16.42
C GLY A 225 21.93 -1.68 15.57
N SER A 226 21.56 -2.95 15.44
CA SER A 226 22.32 -3.96 14.68
C SER A 226 21.79 -4.20 13.26
N VAL A 227 21.19 -3.17 12.63
CA VAL A 227 20.69 -3.28 11.25
C VAL A 227 21.86 -3.42 10.29
N THR A 228 21.91 -4.54 9.59
CA THR A 228 22.86 -4.75 8.49
C THR A 228 22.09 -4.70 7.16
N PRO A 229 22.28 -3.66 6.32
CA PRO A 229 21.59 -3.57 5.05
C PRO A 229 22.24 -4.48 3.99
N TYR A 230 21.42 -5.10 3.12
CA TYR A 230 21.89 -5.98 2.05
C TYR A 230 21.28 -5.64 0.70
N ASN A 231 22.08 -5.67 -0.37
CA ASN A 231 21.58 -5.60 -1.75
C ASN A 231 20.64 -4.42 -2.05
N ASN A 232 20.87 -3.26 -1.44
CA ASN A 232 20.08 -2.05 -1.73
C ASN A 232 20.78 -1.20 -2.80
N LEU A 233 20.00 -0.52 -3.64
CA LEU A 233 20.49 0.45 -4.61
C LEU A 233 20.31 1.88 -4.09
N CYS A 234 21.39 2.65 -4.02
CA CYS A 234 21.36 4.03 -3.53
C CYS A 234 21.81 5.01 -4.61
N ASN A 235 21.15 6.18 -4.70
CA ASN A 235 21.54 7.23 -5.64
C ASN A 235 22.82 7.97 -5.21
N GLY A 236 23.24 7.81 -3.95
CA GLY A 236 24.42 8.41 -3.37
C GLY A 236 25.09 7.44 -2.39
N THR A 237 25.64 7.98 -1.30
CA THR A 237 26.39 7.21 -0.30
C THR A 237 25.58 6.89 0.96
N GLN A 238 24.25 6.80 0.86
CA GLN A 238 23.36 6.57 2.01
C GLN A 238 23.72 5.33 2.82
N LEU A 239 24.12 4.26 2.13
CA LEU A 239 24.50 2.98 2.72
C LEU A 239 25.90 2.64 2.23
N ALA A 240 26.77 2.13 3.11
CA ALA A 240 28.11 1.68 2.74
C ALA A 240 28.06 0.65 1.59
N ALA A 241 29.02 0.72 0.66
CA ALA A 241 29.17 -0.21 -0.47
C ALA A 241 29.72 -1.59 -0.03
N ILE A 242 29.00 -2.22 0.89
CA ILE A 242 29.26 -3.56 1.44
C ILE A 242 27.99 -4.40 1.32
N ASN A 243 28.09 -5.71 1.46
CA ASN A 243 26.92 -6.61 1.51
C ASN A 243 26.00 -6.51 0.27
N GLY A 244 26.59 -6.26 -0.90
CA GLY A 244 25.85 -6.10 -2.16
C GLY A 244 25.13 -4.75 -2.31
N ASN A 245 25.23 -3.83 -1.35
CA ASN A 245 24.68 -2.49 -1.53
C ASN A 245 25.47 -1.73 -2.60
N GLN A 246 24.76 -1.01 -3.47
CA GLN A 246 25.32 -0.16 -4.51
C GLN A 246 25.13 1.31 -4.15
N GLN A 247 26.16 2.12 -4.40
CA GLN A 247 26.16 3.56 -4.17
C GLN A 247 26.26 4.33 -5.49
N ASN A 248 25.87 5.60 -5.48
CA ASN A 248 26.02 6.53 -6.62
C ASN A 248 25.40 6.01 -7.93
N VAL A 249 24.33 5.20 -7.81
CA VAL A 249 23.64 4.64 -8.97
C VAL A 249 22.88 5.75 -9.69
N ASN A 250 23.04 5.81 -11.01
CA ASN A 250 22.27 6.75 -11.81
C ASN A 250 20.79 6.36 -11.85
N MET A 251 19.96 7.03 -11.06
CA MET A 251 18.52 6.72 -10.97
C MET A 251 17.74 6.94 -12.26
N THR A 252 18.29 7.63 -13.27
CA THR A 252 17.62 7.77 -14.58
C THR A 252 17.73 6.51 -15.43
N SER A 253 18.70 5.63 -15.16
CA SER A 253 18.85 4.34 -15.85
C SER A 253 18.24 3.16 -15.09
N VAL A 254 17.73 3.39 -13.87
CA VAL A 254 17.14 2.34 -13.04
C VAL A 254 15.73 1.96 -13.51
N PHE A 255 14.96 2.93 -14.01
CA PHE A 255 13.56 2.74 -14.34
C PHE A 255 13.28 2.93 -15.84
N VAL A 256 12.16 2.39 -16.32
CA VAL A 256 11.66 2.68 -17.66
C VAL A 256 11.39 4.18 -17.86
N SER A 257 11.62 4.69 -19.06
CA SER A 257 11.54 6.13 -19.34
C SER A 257 10.10 6.68 -19.42
N SER A 258 9.10 5.82 -19.52
CA SER A 258 7.69 6.20 -19.67
C SER A 258 6.76 5.19 -18.98
N GLY A 259 5.54 5.61 -18.68
CA GLY A 259 4.53 4.76 -18.05
C GLY A 259 3.45 5.56 -17.35
N THR A 260 2.47 4.85 -16.81
CA THR A 260 1.45 5.39 -15.90
C THR A 260 2.08 5.84 -14.57
N SER A 261 1.30 6.50 -13.72
CA SER A 261 1.78 7.06 -12.44
C SER A 261 2.53 6.03 -11.57
N ASP A 262 2.09 4.77 -11.61
CA ASP A 262 2.72 3.63 -10.95
C ASP A 262 3.58 2.78 -11.90
N GLY A 263 3.20 2.65 -13.18
CA GLY A 263 3.91 1.82 -14.15
C GLY A 263 5.30 2.31 -14.54
N LYS A 264 5.58 3.62 -14.43
CA LYS A 264 6.91 4.20 -14.73
C LYS A 264 8.01 3.75 -13.77
N TRP A 265 7.67 3.08 -12.67
CA TRP A 265 8.60 2.62 -11.65
C TRP A 265 9.07 1.17 -11.85
N LYS A 266 8.67 0.54 -12.96
CA LYS A 266 9.29 -0.71 -13.40
C LYS A 266 10.76 -0.47 -13.69
N ILE A 267 11.59 -1.43 -13.33
CA ILE A 267 13.03 -1.31 -13.58
C ILE A 267 13.31 -1.42 -15.09
N ALA A 268 14.41 -0.82 -15.52
CA ALA A 268 14.87 -0.94 -16.90
C ALA A 268 15.43 -2.35 -17.12
N GLU A 269 14.78 -3.12 -17.97
CA GLU A 269 15.21 -4.48 -18.32
C GLU A 269 15.33 -4.64 -19.84
N PRO A 270 16.26 -5.50 -20.30
CA PRO A 270 17.33 -6.13 -19.52
C PRO A 270 18.52 -5.18 -19.25
N GLY A 271 19.29 -5.47 -18.21
CA GLY A 271 20.59 -4.87 -17.93
C GLY A 271 20.57 -3.53 -17.19
N GLY A 272 19.43 -3.11 -16.64
CA GLY A 272 19.38 -1.94 -15.76
C GLY A 272 20.11 -2.20 -14.44
N PRO A 273 20.52 -1.17 -13.69
CA PRO A 273 21.27 -1.36 -12.45
C PRO A 273 20.56 -2.18 -11.37
N ALA A 274 19.22 -2.24 -11.40
CA ALA A 274 18.40 -2.99 -10.46
C ALA A 274 18.11 -4.44 -10.89
N ASP A 275 18.37 -4.77 -12.16
CA ASP A 275 18.14 -6.10 -12.75
C ASP A 275 19.13 -7.10 -12.13
N GLY A 276 18.60 -8.09 -11.41
CA GLY A 276 19.39 -9.12 -10.72
C GLY A 276 20.31 -8.61 -9.60
N ALA A 277 20.18 -7.36 -9.16
CA ALA A 277 21.03 -6.76 -8.13
C ALA A 277 20.66 -7.14 -6.68
N GLY A 278 19.45 -7.67 -6.51
CA GLY A 278 18.89 -8.12 -5.25
C GLY A 278 19.57 -9.38 -4.71
N PHE A 279 19.32 -9.66 -3.44
CA PHE A 279 19.78 -10.88 -2.78
C PHE A 279 19.29 -12.12 -3.52
N GLY A 280 20.20 -13.03 -3.89
CA GLY A 280 19.87 -14.23 -4.67
C GLY A 280 19.73 -13.99 -6.18
N GLY A 281 20.13 -12.83 -6.69
CA GLY A 281 20.05 -12.50 -8.12
C GLY A 281 18.65 -12.10 -8.58
N VAL A 282 17.79 -11.68 -7.64
CA VAL A 282 16.45 -11.14 -7.93
C VAL A 282 16.53 -9.65 -8.21
N ASP A 283 15.44 -9.06 -8.69
CA ASP A 283 15.41 -7.62 -8.95
C ASP A 283 15.24 -6.81 -7.65
N CYS A 284 15.84 -5.63 -7.62
CA CYS A 284 15.55 -4.66 -6.57
C CYS A 284 14.26 -3.89 -6.86
N GLY A 285 13.57 -3.48 -5.79
CA GLY A 285 12.37 -2.65 -5.89
C GLY A 285 11.07 -3.44 -6.06
N MET A 286 9.98 -2.69 -6.24
CA MET A 286 8.64 -3.20 -5.96
C MET A 286 8.05 -4.14 -7.01
N PHE A 287 8.64 -4.19 -8.20
CA PHE A 287 8.15 -5.03 -9.29
C PHE A 287 8.86 -6.39 -9.39
N ASP A 288 9.75 -6.72 -8.45
CA ASP A 288 10.38 -8.04 -8.37
C ASP A 288 9.33 -9.16 -8.34
N THR A 289 9.42 -10.07 -9.33
CA THR A 289 8.45 -11.14 -9.55
C THR A 289 8.88 -12.48 -8.94
N SER A 290 10.09 -12.57 -8.36
CA SER A 290 10.69 -13.80 -7.85
C SER A 290 9.82 -14.55 -6.83
N GLU A 291 9.03 -13.83 -6.04
CA GLU A 291 8.17 -14.38 -4.99
C GLU A 291 6.66 -14.37 -5.34
N ASN A 292 6.26 -14.10 -6.60
CA ASN A 292 4.85 -13.95 -7.00
C ASN A 292 4.05 -12.93 -6.15
N ASN A 293 4.74 -11.94 -5.56
CA ASN A 293 4.14 -10.92 -4.71
C ASN A 293 4.50 -9.49 -5.15
N ALA A 294 4.98 -9.31 -6.39
CA ALA A 294 5.28 -8.02 -7.02
C ALA A 294 4.13 -7.00 -6.89
N TYR A 295 4.45 -5.72 -6.90
CA TYR A 295 3.49 -4.64 -7.03
C TYR A 295 2.56 -4.86 -8.24
N VAL A 296 1.27 -4.66 -8.04
CA VAL A 296 0.25 -4.81 -9.08
C VAL A 296 -0.22 -3.43 -9.52
N LEU A 297 -0.12 -3.15 -10.83
CA LEU A 297 -0.61 -1.89 -11.39
C LEU A 297 -2.05 -1.63 -10.98
N SER A 298 -2.32 -0.37 -10.64
CA SER A 298 -3.59 0.12 -10.10
C SER A 298 -4.04 -0.51 -8.79
N GLY A 299 -3.24 -1.37 -8.17
CA GLY A 299 -3.60 -2.06 -6.94
C GLY A 299 -4.94 -2.81 -7.03
N VAL A 300 -5.32 -3.28 -8.24
CA VAL A 300 -6.59 -3.99 -8.43
C VAL A 300 -6.57 -5.25 -7.56
N PRO A 301 -7.57 -5.51 -6.70
CA PRO A 301 -7.58 -6.70 -5.86
C PRO A 301 -7.68 -7.99 -6.71
N PRO A 302 -7.28 -9.15 -6.15
CA PRO A 302 -7.33 -10.45 -6.83
C PRO A 302 -8.77 -11.00 -6.86
N MET A 303 -9.68 -10.24 -7.46
CA MET A 303 -11.08 -10.60 -7.67
C MET A 303 -11.49 -10.27 -9.09
N PRO A 304 -12.44 -11.01 -9.69
CA PRO A 304 -12.92 -10.71 -11.03
C PRO A 304 -13.42 -9.26 -11.13
N SER A 305 -13.04 -8.57 -12.20
CA SER A 305 -13.54 -7.23 -12.51
C SER A 305 -14.31 -7.22 -13.81
N ILE A 306 -15.36 -6.40 -13.86
CA ILE A 306 -16.01 -6.02 -15.11
C ILE A 306 -15.15 -4.91 -15.72
N TYR A 307 -14.60 -5.12 -16.92
CA TYR A 307 -13.75 -4.13 -17.59
C TYR A 307 -14.44 -3.49 -18.80
N GLU A 308 -15.58 -4.03 -19.22
CA GLU A 308 -16.42 -3.45 -20.26
C GLU A 308 -17.88 -3.68 -19.90
N PHE A 309 -18.66 -2.60 -19.92
CA PHE A 309 -20.10 -2.63 -19.78
C PHE A 309 -20.71 -1.68 -20.81
N THR A 310 -21.53 -2.20 -21.70
CA THR A 310 -22.34 -1.39 -22.62
C THR A 310 -23.78 -1.87 -22.58
N ALA A 311 -24.70 -0.92 -22.50
CA ALA A 311 -26.12 -1.18 -22.51
C ALA A 311 -26.84 -0.08 -23.29
N ASN A 312 -27.83 -0.45 -24.10
CA ASN A 312 -28.77 0.51 -24.67
C ASN A 312 -29.79 0.99 -23.62
N SER A 313 -30.47 2.10 -23.90
CA SER A 313 -31.37 2.76 -22.95
C SER A 313 -32.56 1.90 -22.51
N ASP A 314 -32.98 0.96 -23.36
CA ASP A 314 -34.05 0.00 -23.12
C ASP A 314 -33.54 -1.35 -22.58
N LEU A 315 -32.23 -1.49 -22.36
CA LEU A 315 -31.55 -2.70 -21.87
C LEU A 315 -31.79 -3.97 -22.73
N SER A 316 -32.26 -3.82 -23.97
CA SER A 316 -32.47 -4.94 -24.90
C SER A 316 -31.16 -5.50 -25.47
N ASN A 317 -30.07 -4.76 -25.35
CA ASN A 317 -28.73 -5.20 -25.69
C ASN A 317 -27.74 -4.78 -24.59
N VAL A 318 -27.26 -5.77 -23.83
CA VAL A 318 -26.29 -5.59 -22.74
C VAL A 318 -25.07 -6.46 -23.05
N THR A 319 -23.90 -5.83 -23.14
CA THR A 319 -22.61 -6.51 -23.20
C THR A 319 -21.85 -6.29 -21.91
N VAL A 320 -21.43 -7.39 -21.28
CA VAL A 320 -20.58 -7.39 -20.09
C VAL A 320 -19.35 -8.23 -20.39
N LYS A 321 -18.15 -7.67 -20.18
CA LYS A 321 -16.91 -8.44 -20.20
C LYS A 321 -16.25 -8.38 -18.84
N ALA A 322 -15.86 -9.55 -18.35
CA ALA A 322 -15.17 -9.73 -17.08
C ALA A 322 -13.83 -10.44 -17.28
N LYS A 323 -12.88 -10.17 -16.39
CA LYS A 323 -11.56 -10.82 -16.37
C LYS A 323 -11.17 -11.22 -14.97
N SER A 324 -10.35 -12.27 -14.87
CA SER A 324 -9.63 -12.61 -13.64
C SER A 324 -8.49 -11.60 -13.43
N ASN A 325 -8.22 -11.26 -12.16
CA ASN A 325 -7.08 -10.42 -11.74
C ASN A 325 -6.05 -11.23 -10.92
N ASN A 326 -6.05 -12.56 -11.10
CA ASN A 326 -5.11 -13.51 -10.49
C ASN A 326 -3.99 -13.85 -11.46
#